data_AF-A0A7Y1UVB5-F1
#
_entry.id   AF-A0A7Y1UVB5-F1
#
_cell.length_a   1.000
_cell.length_b   1.000
_cell.length_c   1.000
_cell.angle_alpha   90.00
_cell.angle_beta   90.00
_cell.angle_gamma   90.00
#
_symmetry.space_group_name_H-M   'P 1'
#
loop_
_entity.id
_entity.type
_entity.pdbx_description
1 polymer ?
#
loop_
_entity_poly.entity_id
_entity_poly.type
_entity_poly.pdbx_seq_one_letter_code
_entity_poly.pdbx_strand_id
1 'polypeptide(L)'
;ADPRGAVLVAFGGAGGLHAAALARRLDMRAAVVPRFAGVFSALGLLLSPPRVDIARSINDENELAWAAATTQDAAIDALLAATGSSGSVETLIDVRYAGQSHELTVASRPEDGMKEIGALFHRLHQARNGFARPDDPFEIVTVRAVATGEPVLRWDEVPPTTFVESSSESGRAVVASDGSQHQATVMRREHLSVGMEILGPAVIEDGESTTYLDPGEHATVASNGALVIKW
;
A
#
# COMPACT_ATOMS: atom_id res chain seq x y z
N ALA A 1 -9.02 -9.34 10.47
CA ALA A 1 -9.82 -9.47 9.23
C ALA A 1 -9.72 -10.91 8.74
N ASP A 2 -10.74 -11.43 8.07
CA ASP A 2 -10.78 -12.79 7.52
C ASP A 2 -10.06 -12.84 6.15
N PRO A 3 -8.96 -13.60 5.98
CA PRO A 3 -8.18 -13.62 4.73
C PRO A 3 -8.97 -14.17 3.53
N ARG A 4 -10.05 -14.93 3.75
CA ARG A 4 -10.89 -15.49 2.69
C ARG A 4 -11.59 -14.43 1.83
N GLY A 5 -11.75 -13.23 2.38
CA GLY A 5 -12.27 -12.06 1.67
C GLY A 5 -11.22 -11.30 0.85
N ALA A 6 -9.94 -11.72 0.89
CA ALA A 6 -8.83 -10.99 0.29
C ALA A 6 -8.14 -11.78 -0.84
N VAL A 7 -7.25 -11.08 -1.55
CA VAL A 7 -6.32 -11.65 -2.53
C VAL A 7 -4.89 -11.45 -2.04
N LEU A 8 -4.01 -12.42 -2.31
CA LEU A 8 -2.61 -12.33 -1.92
C LEU A 8 -1.85 -11.54 -2.98
N VAL A 9 -1.20 -10.43 -2.63
CA VAL A 9 -0.26 -9.75 -3.54
C VAL A 9 1.15 -10.24 -3.23
N ALA A 10 1.74 -11.00 -4.15
CA ALA A 10 3.05 -11.61 -4.00
C ALA A 10 4.09 -10.86 -4.83
N PHE A 11 5.07 -10.26 -4.16
CA PHE A 11 6.18 -9.54 -4.76
C PHE A 11 7.51 -9.92 -4.06
N GLY A 12 8.61 -9.34 -4.51
CA GLY A 12 9.97 -9.81 -4.24
C GLY A 12 10.37 -10.96 -5.17
N GLY A 13 11.67 -11.20 -5.30
CA GLY A 13 12.19 -12.15 -6.32
C GLY A 13 11.64 -13.57 -6.21
N ALA A 14 11.34 -14.03 -4.99
CA ALA A 14 10.78 -15.35 -4.72
C ALA A 14 9.26 -15.35 -4.43
N GLY A 15 8.60 -14.20 -4.43
CA GLY A 15 7.19 -14.08 -4.03
C GLY A 15 6.27 -14.96 -4.88
N GLY A 16 6.47 -14.93 -6.21
CA GLY A 16 5.69 -15.70 -7.17
C GLY A 16 5.88 -17.23 -7.09
N LEU A 17 6.94 -17.73 -6.45
CA LEU A 17 7.21 -19.17 -6.36
C LEU A 17 6.25 -19.89 -5.40
N HIS A 18 5.71 -19.17 -4.41
CA HIS A 18 4.91 -19.75 -3.33
C HIS A 18 3.52 -19.13 -3.23
N ALA A 19 3.20 -18.19 -4.12
CA ALA A 19 2.01 -17.35 -4.04
C ALA A 19 0.71 -18.17 -4.01
N ALA A 20 0.52 -19.06 -4.98
CA ALA A 20 -0.70 -19.87 -5.08
C ALA A 20 -0.84 -20.87 -3.93
N ALA A 21 0.24 -21.58 -3.59
CA ALA A 21 0.25 -22.51 -2.46
C ALA A 21 -0.09 -21.83 -1.13
N LEU A 22 0.46 -20.64 -0.85
CA LEU A 22 0.17 -19.88 0.37
C LEU A 22 -1.26 -19.34 0.37
N ALA A 23 -1.72 -18.75 -0.74
CA ALA A 23 -3.07 -18.20 -0.86
C ALA A 23 -4.14 -19.30 -0.67
N ARG A 24 -3.92 -20.47 -1.28
CA ARG A 24 -4.80 -21.63 -1.14
C ARG A 24 -4.84 -22.17 0.29
N ARG A 25 -3.69 -22.24 0.99
CA ARG A 25 -3.63 -22.67 2.41
C ARG A 25 -4.39 -21.74 3.36
N LEU A 26 -4.64 -20.50 2.95
CA LEU A 26 -5.38 -19.50 3.72
C LEU A 26 -6.82 -19.32 3.23
N ASP A 27 -7.31 -20.21 2.34
CA ASP A 27 -8.64 -20.15 1.73
C ASP A 27 -8.93 -18.80 1.03
N MET A 28 -7.89 -18.16 0.49
CA MET A 28 -8.03 -16.90 -0.26
C MET A 28 -8.64 -17.17 -1.65
N ARG A 29 -8.94 -16.12 -2.42
CA ARG A 29 -9.60 -16.30 -3.74
C ARG A 29 -8.65 -16.35 -4.94
N ALA A 30 -7.48 -15.74 -4.79
CA ALA A 30 -6.48 -15.62 -5.84
C ALA A 30 -5.16 -15.12 -5.25
N ALA A 31 -4.09 -15.28 -6.01
CA ALA A 31 -2.85 -14.55 -5.83
C ALA A 31 -2.61 -13.61 -7.03
N VAL A 32 -1.97 -12.48 -6.78
CA VAL A 32 -1.59 -11.49 -7.78
C VAL A 32 -0.09 -11.31 -7.71
N VAL A 33 0.61 -11.55 -8.81
CA VAL A 33 2.03 -11.22 -8.96
C VAL A 33 2.13 -9.95 -9.82
N PRO A 34 2.49 -8.79 -9.24
CA PRO A 34 2.64 -7.56 -10.00
C PRO A 34 3.67 -7.71 -11.12
N ARG A 35 3.56 -6.89 -12.18
CA ARG A 35 4.51 -6.92 -13.29
C ARG A 35 5.96 -6.78 -12.83
N PHE A 36 6.23 -5.80 -11.97
CA PHE A 36 7.56 -5.52 -11.43
C PHE A 36 7.78 -6.21 -10.08
N ALA A 37 7.34 -7.46 -9.93
CA ALA A 37 7.34 -8.16 -8.64
C ALA A 37 8.72 -8.16 -7.98
N GLY A 38 9.79 -8.44 -8.73
CA GLY A 38 11.16 -8.49 -8.20
C GLY A 38 11.65 -7.18 -7.58
N VAL A 39 11.19 -6.04 -8.10
CA VAL A 39 11.60 -4.68 -7.68
C VAL A 39 10.46 -3.84 -7.14
N PHE A 40 9.36 -4.48 -6.72
CA PHE A 40 8.10 -3.79 -6.40
C PHE A 40 8.26 -2.78 -5.25
N SER A 41 9.14 -3.07 -4.28
CA SER A 41 9.45 -2.14 -3.18
C SER A 41 10.16 -0.88 -3.68
N ALA A 42 11.09 -1.00 -4.64
CA ALA A 42 11.77 0.14 -5.22
C ALA A 42 10.81 0.99 -6.07
N LEU A 43 9.94 0.34 -6.84
CA LEU A 43 8.87 1.03 -7.56
C LEU A 43 7.93 1.77 -6.59
N GLY A 44 7.54 1.14 -5.49
CA GLY A 44 6.74 1.77 -4.43
C GLY A 44 7.40 3.01 -3.84
N LEU A 45 8.74 3.00 -3.66
CA LEU A 45 9.48 4.16 -3.20
C LEU A 45 9.43 5.32 -4.20
N LEU A 46 9.55 5.05 -5.49
CA LEU A 46 9.47 6.08 -6.55
C LEU A 46 8.07 6.69 -6.67
N LEU A 47 7.04 5.86 -6.53
CA LEU A 47 5.63 6.26 -6.62
C LEU A 47 5.10 6.93 -5.35
N SER A 48 5.81 6.80 -4.23
CA SER A 48 5.39 7.36 -2.95
C SER A 48 5.80 8.83 -2.86
N PRO A 49 4.86 9.76 -2.62
CA PRO A 49 5.20 11.14 -2.34
C PRO A 49 6.10 11.24 -1.10
N PRO A 50 7.17 12.05 -1.11
CA PRO A 50 7.96 12.31 0.08
C PRO A 50 7.09 12.99 1.13
N ARG A 51 7.20 12.51 2.38
CA ARG A 51 6.34 12.91 3.49
C ARG A 51 7.18 13.25 4.71
N VAL A 52 6.87 14.37 5.37
CA VAL A 52 7.43 14.75 6.66
C VAL A 52 6.28 14.97 7.65
N ASP A 53 6.38 14.30 8.79
CA ASP A 53 5.45 14.44 9.92
C ASP A 53 6.15 15.15 11.08
N ILE A 54 5.66 16.34 11.44
CA ILE A 54 6.10 17.07 12.64
C ILE A 54 4.94 17.10 13.64
N ALA A 55 5.22 16.82 14.91
CA ALA A 55 4.21 16.83 15.96
C ALA A 55 4.69 17.63 17.18
N ARG A 56 3.77 18.32 17.84
CA ARG A 56 4.00 19.06 19.07
C ARG A 56 2.85 18.82 20.04
N SER A 57 3.17 18.33 21.23
CA SER A 57 2.20 18.22 22.32
C SER A 57 1.92 19.61 22.90
N ILE A 58 0.65 19.85 23.24
CA ILE A 58 0.20 21.07 23.91
C ILE A 58 -0.54 20.69 25.19
N ASN A 59 -0.49 21.55 26.21
CA ASN A 59 -1.22 21.34 27.47
C ASN A 59 -2.39 22.32 27.65
N ASP A 60 -2.46 23.35 26.80
CA ASP A 60 -3.47 24.40 26.82
C ASP A 60 -3.97 24.65 25.39
N GLU A 61 -5.29 24.74 25.21
CA GLU A 61 -5.91 25.04 23.91
C GLU A 61 -5.49 26.40 23.34
N ASN A 62 -5.07 27.34 24.20
CA ASN A 62 -4.54 28.64 23.77
C ASN A 62 -3.21 28.50 23.00
N GLU A 63 -2.50 27.39 23.16
CA GLU A 63 -1.27 27.10 22.40
C GLU A 63 -1.57 26.57 20.98
N LEU A 64 -2.82 26.18 20.69
CA LEU A 64 -3.20 25.48 19.46
C LEU A 64 -2.77 26.21 18.19
N ALA A 65 -3.09 27.50 18.07
CA ALA A 65 -2.78 28.29 16.89
C ALA A 65 -1.26 28.44 16.66
N TRP A 66 -0.51 28.69 17.74
CA TRP A 66 0.94 28.80 17.68
C TRP A 66 1.61 27.44 17.38
N ALA A 67 1.14 26.36 18.00
CA ALA A 67 1.64 25.01 17.75
C ALA A 67 1.37 24.58 16.30
N ALA A 68 0.19 24.89 15.77
CA ALA A 68 -0.13 24.63 14.37
C ALA A 68 0.81 25.39 13.41
N ALA A 69 0.97 26.71 13.60
CA ALA A 69 1.86 27.51 12.75
C ALA A 69 3.32 27.01 12.80
N THR A 70 3.86 26.79 14.00
CA THR A 70 5.27 26.37 14.15
C THR A 70 5.52 24.94 13.67
N THR A 71 4.55 24.03 13.79
CA THR A 71 4.68 22.68 13.23
C THR A 71 4.56 22.69 11.72
N GLN A 72 3.68 23.51 11.15
CA GLN A 72 3.57 23.70 9.70
C GLN A 72 4.89 24.23 9.11
N ASP A 73 5.42 25.33 9.64
CA ASP A 73 6.68 25.92 9.16
C ASP A 73 7.82 24.89 9.22
N ALA A 74 7.95 24.17 10.34
CA ALA A 74 8.97 23.14 10.49
C ALA A 74 8.80 21.97 9.49
N ALA A 75 7.56 21.57 9.18
CA ALA A 75 7.29 20.52 8.22
C ALA A 75 7.60 20.96 6.78
N ILE A 76 7.27 22.21 6.42
CA ILE A 76 7.62 22.83 5.13
C ILE A 76 9.13 22.86 4.96
N ASP A 77 9.85 23.41 5.94
CA ASP A 77 11.29 23.57 5.89
C ASP A 77 12.00 22.22 5.79
N ALA A 78 11.54 21.22 6.55
CA ALA A 78 12.10 19.88 6.52
C ALA A 78 11.84 19.18 5.16
N LEU A 79 10.65 19.34 4.58
CA LEU A 79 10.35 18.80 3.25
C LEU A 79 11.20 19.47 2.16
N LEU A 80 11.33 20.80 2.22
CA LEU A 80 12.17 21.57 1.30
C LEU A 80 13.64 21.15 1.42
N ALA A 81 14.15 20.97 2.63
CA ALA A 81 15.52 20.50 2.85
C ALA A 81 15.75 19.07 2.32
N ALA A 82 14.76 18.19 2.44
CA ALA A 82 14.87 16.79 2.01
C ALA A 82 14.74 16.62 0.49
N THR A 83 13.92 17.46 -0.17
CA THR A 83 13.53 17.25 -1.59
C THR A 83 14.01 18.34 -2.53
N GLY A 84 14.41 19.51 -2.01
CA GLY A 84 14.70 20.71 -2.81
C GLY A 84 13.45 21.39 -3.38
N SER A 85 12.25 20.94 -3.01
CA SER A 85 10.97 21.48 -3.48
C SER A 85 9.97 21.64 -2.34
N SER A 86 9.03 22.58 -2.48
CA SER A 86 7.89 22.70 -1.56
C SER A 86 6.83 21.64 -1.86
N GLY A 87 5.88 21.49 -0.94
CA GLY A 87 4.74 20.58 -1.09
C GLY A 87 3.49 21.13 -0.43
N SER A 88 2.45 20.30 -0.39
CA SER A 88 1.23 20.58 0.38
C SER A 88 1.45 20.32 1.86
N VAL A 89 0.78 21.08 2.73
CA VAL A 89 0.82 20.85 4.18
C VAL A 89 -0.58 20.78 4.75
N GLU A 90 -0.83 19.74 5.54
CA GLU A 90 -2.07 19.53 6.29
C GLU A 90 -1.80 19.61 7.79
N THR A 91 -2.68 20.26 8.54
CA THR A 91 -2.68 20.21 10.01
C THR A 91 -3.65 19.14 10.49
N LEU A 92 -3.18 18.34 11.44
CA LEU A 92 -3.99 17.36 12.14
C LEU A 92 -3.94 17.64 13.64
N ILE A 93 -5.03 17.33 14.34
CA ILE A 93 -5.17 17.60 15.76
C ILE A 93 -5.55 16.30 16.46
N ASP A 94 -4.78 15.89 17.46
CA ASP A 94 -5.08 14.73 18.27
C ASP A 94 -5.97 15.14 19.45
N VAL A 95 -7.14 14.52 19.52
CA VAL A 95 -8.20 14.84 20.47
C VAL A 95 -8.58 13.59 21.26
N ARG A 96 -8.87 13.74 22.55
CA ARG A 96 -9.38 12.67 23.40
C ARG A 96 -10.44 13.21 24.35
N TYR A 97 -11.28 12.35 24.91
CA TYR A 97 -12.08 12.75 26.07
C TYR A 97 -11.17 12.96 27.28
N ALA A 98 -11.51 13.94 28.13
CA ALA A 98 -10.74 14.22 29.34
C ALA A 98 -10.59 12.96 30.20
N GLY A 99 -9.37 12.69 30.65
CA GLY A 99 -9.04 11.49 31.45
C GLY A 99 -8.90 10.18 30.66
N GLN A 100 -9.07 10.17 29.34
CA GLN A 100 -8.77 8.99 28.52
C GLN A 100 -7.28 8.90 28.15
N SER A 101 -6.83 7.68 27.85
CA SER A 101 -5.44 7.39 27.46
C SER A 101 -5.24 7.25 25.94
N HIS A 102 -6.31 7.34 25.14
CA HIS A 102 -6.24 7.15 23.69
C HIS A 102 -6.87 8.32 22.96
N GLU A 103 -6.10 8.90 22.05
CA GLU A 103 -6.48 9.98 21.17
C GLU A 103 -6.98 9.48 19.80
N LEU A 104 -7.78 10.33 19.16
CA LEU A 104 -8.14 10.25 17.76
C LEU A 104 -7.65 11.50 17.04
N THR A 105 -7.04 11.30 15.88
CA THR A 105 -6.59 12.39 15.01
C THR A 105 -7.76 12.90 14.17
N VAL A 106 -8.02 14.21 14.23
CA VAL A 106 -8.97 14.91 13.35
C VAL A 106 -8.22 15.75 12.32
N ALA A 107 -8.69 15.73 11.08
CA ALA A 107 -8.23 16.65 10.04
C ALA A 107 -8.99 17.98 10.19
N SER A 108 -8.41 18.91 10.94
CA SER A 108 -8.98 20.23 11.22
C SER A 108 -7.86 21.21 11.57
N ARG A 109 -8.16 22.50 11.46
CA ARG A 109 -7.23 23.59 11.73
C ARG A 109 -7.73 24.44 12.90
N PRO A 110 -6.85 25.20 13.57
CA PRO A 110 -7.25 26.09 14.66
C PRO A 110 -8.39 27.04 14.28
N GLU A 111 -8.42 27.50 13.01
CA GLU A 111 -9.41 28.48 12.53
C GLU A 111 -10.82 27.90 12.39
N ASP A 112 -10.95 26.57 12.30
CA ASP A 112 -12.27 25.90 12.25
C ASP A 112 -12.98 25.99 13.63
N GLY A 113 -12.20 26.21 14.69
CA GLY A 113 -12.68 26.43 16.05
C GLY A 113 -13.04 25.16 16.81
N MET A 114 -13.01 25.26 18.14
CA MET A 114 -13.19 24.12 19.06
C MET A 114 -14.50 23.35 18.84
N LYS A 115 -15.57 24.03 18.43
CA LYS A 115 -16.86 23.40 18.17
C LYS A 115 -16.80 22.41 16.99
N GLU A 116 -16.14 22.79 15.89
CA GLU A 116 -16.03 21.92 14.72
C GLU A 116 -15.05 20.78 14.98
N ILE A 117 -13.92 21.07 15.63
CA ILE A 117 -12.94 20.07 16.08
C ILE A 117 -13.62 18.99 16.94
N GLY A 118 -14.39 19.40 17.94
CA GLY A 118 -15.17 18.49 18.80
C GLY A 118 -16.19 17.67 18.01
N ALA A 119 -16.94 18.31 17.09
CA ALA A 119 -17.91 17.62 16.25
C ALA A 119 -17.26 16.56 15.33
N LEU A 120 -16.10 16.85 14.73
CA LEU A 120 -15.32 15.86 13.99
C LEU A 120 -14.86 14.72 14.89
N PHE A 121 -14.31 15.04 16.06
CA PHE A 121 -13.86 14.04 17.03
C PHE A 121 -14.99 13.08 17.42
N HIS A 122 -16.18 13.59 17.79
CA HIS A 122 -17.31 12.74 18.16
C HIS A 122 -17.76 11.85 16.99
N ARG A 123 -17.80 12.37 15.76
CA ARG A 123 -18.13 11.56 14.57
C ARG A 123 -17.12 10.43 14.35
N LEU A 124 -15.83 10.72 14.45
CA LEU A 124 -14.77 9.72 14.31
C LEU A 124 -14.80 8.69 15.44
N HIS A 125 -15.05 9.14 16.67
CA HIS A 125 -15.17 8.26 17.83
C HIS A 125 -16.36 7.32 17.69
N GLN A 126 -17.52 7.81 17.23
CA GLN A 126 -18.69 6.98 16.92
C GLN A 126 -18.38 5.94 15.84
N ALA A 127 -17.72 6.36 14.75
CA ALA A 127 -17.40 5.47 13.63
C ALA A 127 -16.40 4.37 14.02
N ARG A 128 -15.36 4.72 14.80
CA ARG A 128 -14.29 3.79 15.20
C ARG A 128 -14.68 2.90 16.37
N ASN A 129 -15.37 3.46 17.37
CA ASN A 129 -15.59 2.80 18.67
C ASN A 129 -17.07 2.42 18.90
N GLY A 130 -17.99 2.82 18.03
CA GLY A 130 -19.41 2.51 18.11
C GLY A 130 -20.21 3.41 19.08
N PHE A 131 -19.59 4.41 19.70
CA PHE A 131 -20.25 5.37 20.58
C PHE A 131 -19.57 6.75 20.53
N ALA A 132 -20.25 7.81 20.97
CA ALA A 132 -19.68 9.12 21.25
C ALA A 132 -20.30 9.70 22.52
N ARG A 133 -19.63 10.67 23.15
CA ARG A 133 -20.06 11.33 24.39
C ARG A 133 -20.04 12.84 24.20
N PRO A 134 -21.00 13.42 23.46
CA PRO A 134 -20.98 14.85 23.12
C PRO A 134 -21.07 15.77 24.34
N ASP A 135 -21.54 15.25 25.48
CA ASP A 135 -21.65 15.99 26.74
C ASP A 135 -20.38 15.90 27.60
N ASP A 136 -19.46 14.98 27.29
CA ASP A 136 -18.19 14.84 28.01
C ASP A 136 -17.17 15.86 27.46
N PRO A 137 -16.36 16.52 28.33
CA PRO A 137 -15.30 17.40 27.86
C PRO A 137 -14.24 16.62 27.09
N PHE A 138 -13.65 17.27 26.09
CA PHE A 138 -12.51 16.76 25.33
C PHE A 138 -11.29 17.66 25.51
N GLU A 139 -10.12 17.10 25.26
CA GLU A 139 -8.81 17.77 25.33
C GLU A 139 -8.10 17.61 23.99
N ILE A 140 -7.47 18.67 23.51
CA ILE A 140 -6.47 18.60 22.46
C ILE A 140 -5.12 18.34 23.11
N VAL A 141 -4.44 17.28 22.67
CA VAL A 141 -3.18 16.86 23.30
C VAL A 141 -1.97 17.03 22.39
N THR A 142 -2.17 17.05 21.08
CA THR A 142 -1.07 17.17 20.11
C THR A 142 -1.57 17.81 18.82
N VAL A 143 -0.74 18.68 18.26
CA VAL A 143 -0.90 19.25 16.93
C VAL A 143 0.16 18.64 16.02
N ARG A 144 -0.24 18.24 14.82
CA ARG A 144 0.64 17.66 13.82
C ARG A 144 0.56 18.49 12.55
N ALA A 145 1.70 18.59 11.86
CA ALA A 145 1.76 19.06 10.49
C ALA A 145 2.35 17.97 9.61
N VAL A 146 1.70 17.75 8.48
CA VAL A 146 2.03 16.75 7.49
C VAL A 146 2.38 17.45 6.21
N ALA A 147 3.66 17.54 5.88
CA ALA A 147 4.11 18.06 4.59
C ALA A 147 4.29 16.90 3.59
N THR A 148 3.65 17.02 2.42
CA THR A 148 3.69 16.01 1.34
C THR A 148 4.11 16.67 0.03
N GLY A 149 5.22 16.23 -0.54
CA GLY A 149 5.73 16.69 -1.84
C GLY A 149 5.15 15.92 -3.02
N GLU A 150 5.74 16.08 -4.21
CA GLU A 150 5.38 15.30 -5.39
C GLU A 150 6.21 13.99 -5.43
N PRO A 151 5.62 12.86 -5.86
CA PRO A 151 6.36 11.62 -6.04
C PRO A 151 7.38 11.76 -7.17
N VAL A 152 8.44 10.96 -7.13
CA VAL A 152 9.50 10.96 -8.16
C VAL A 152 8.95 10.46 -9.50
N LEU A 153 7.99 9.54 -9.44
CA LEU A 153 7.35 8.93 -10.59
C LEU A 153 5.85 8.85 -10.35
N ARG A 154 5.06 9.08 -11.40
CA ARG A 154 3.61 8.84 -11.40
C ARG A 154 3.30 7.51 -12.09
N TRP A 155 2.17 6.92 -11.74
CA TRP A 155 1.82 5.59 -12.25
C TRP A 155 1.65 5.55 -13.78
N ASP A 156 1.15 6.63 -14.37
CA ASP A 156 0.98 6.81 -15.81
C ASP A 156 2.31 7.01 -16.56
N GLU A 157 3.38 7.34 -15.85
CA GLU A 157 4.74 7.45 -16.39
C GLU A 157 5.49 6.12 -16.35
N VAL A 158 4.97 5.11 -15.65
CA VAL A 158 5.51 3.75 -15.66
C VAL A 158 5.33 3.18 -17.06
N PRO A 159 6.41 2.73 -17.74
CA PRO A 159 6.32 2.25 -19.12
C PRO A 159 5.25 1.16 -19.26
N PRO A 160 4.41 1.19 -20.31
CA PRO A 160 3.39 0.18 -20.52
C PRO A 160 4.01 -1.19 -20.79
N THR A 161 3.20 -2.25 -20.74
CA THR A 161 3.67 -3.59 -21.08
C THR A 161 3.84 -3.70 -22.58
N THR A 162 5.09 -3.81 -23.04
CA THR A 162 5.43 -4.18 -24.41
C THR A 162 5.52 -5.69 -24.51
N PHE A 163 4.83 -6.27 -25.49
CA PHE A 163 4.90 -7.69 -25.78
C PHE A 163 5.84 -7.91 -26.95
N VAL A 164 6.79 -8.82 -26.76
CA VAL A 164 7.58 -9.38 -27.86
C VAL A 164 7.03 -10.77 -28.12
N GLU A 165 6.59 -11.03 -29.36
CA GLU A 165 6.23 -12.39 -29.76
C GLU A 165 7.47 -13.28 -29.64
N SER A 166 7.37 -14.35 -28.86
CA SER A 166 8.38 -15.41 -28.85
C SER A 166 7.70 -16.77 -28.75
N SER A 167 8.38 -17.79 -29.27
CA SER A 167 8.09 -19.18 -28.96
C SER A 167 8.38 -19.48 -27.49
N SER A 168 7.53 -20.26 -26.83
CA SER A 168 7.82 -20.85 -25.51
C SER A 168 9.09 -21.71 -25.59
N GLU A 169 9.96 -21.59 -24.60
CA GLU A 169 11.17 -22.42 -24.52
C GLU A 169 10.89 -23.78 -23.84
N SER A 170 11.84 -24.68 -24.00
CA SER A 170 11.81 -26.10 -23.63
C SER A 170 11.33 -26.40 -22.20
N GLY A 171 10.84 -27.63 -22.00
CA GLY A 171 10.37 -28.12 -20.70
C GLY A 171 11.47 -28.11 -19.64
N ARG A 172 11.14 -27.59 -18.45
CA ARG A 172 11.99 -27.65 -17.25
C ARG A 172 11.45 -28.70 -16.29
N ALA A 173 12.32 -29.59 -15.81
CA ALA A 173 11.96 -30.51 -14.74
C ALA A 173 11.66 -29.73 -13.45
N VAL A 174 10.46 -29.92 -12.90
CA VAL A 174 10.01 -29.31 -11.64
C VAL A 174 9.41 -30.37 -10.72
N VAL A 175 9.38 -30.07 -9.42
CA VAL A 175 8.66 -30.84 -8.42
C VAL A 175 7.49 -30.00 -7.93
N ALA A 176 6.28 -30.49 -8.15
CA ALA A 176 5.05 -29.83 -7.73
C ALA A 176 4.87 -29.86 -6.20
N SER A 177 3.95 -29.05 -5.67
CA SER A 177 3.71 -29.00 -4.21
C SER A 177 3.25 -30.33 -3.60
N ASP A 178 2.68 -31.24 -4.40
CA ASP A 178 2.30 -32.59 -3.98
C ASP A 178 3.45 -33.62 -4.05
N GLY A 179 4.65 -33.18 -4.46
CA GLY A 179 5.85 -34.00 -4.61
C GLY A 179 5.98 -34.72 -5.96
N SER A 180 5.01 -34.57 -6.87
CA SER A 180 5.08 -35.18 -8.20
C SER A 180 6.05 -34.43 -9.13
N GLN A 181 6.68 -35.16 -10.06
CA GLN A 181 7.64 -34.59 -11.03
C GLN A 181 6.94 -34.27 -12.35
N HIS A 182 7.19 -33.06 -12.88
CA HIS A 182 6.59 -32.58 -14.14
C HIS A 182 7.62 -31.91 -15.04
N GLN A 183 7.26 -31.75 -16.32
CA GLN A 183 7.95 -30.86 -17.25
C GLN A 183 7.14 -29.57 -17.37
N ALA A 184 7.59 -28.50 -16.73
CA ALA A 184 6.93 -27.20 -16.80
C ALA A 184 7.29 -26.45 -18.07
N THR A 185 6.31 -25.76 -18.66
CA THR A 185 6.58 -24.79 -19.72
C THR A 185 7.33 -23.59 -19.15
N VAL A 186 8.44 -23.19 -19.78
CA VAL A 186 9.19 -22.00 -19.37
C VAL A 186 8.83 -20.84 -20.28
N MET A 187 8.44 -19.71 -19.67
CA MET A 187 8.01 -18.52 -20.38
C MET A 187 8.74 -17.30 -19.82
N ARG A 188 9.20 -16.40 -20.69
CA ARG A 188 9.75 -15.10 -20.27
C ARG A 188 8.62 -14.11 -20.03
N ARG A 189 8.73 -13.35 -18.95
CA ARG A 189 7.70 -12.42 -18.49
C ARG A 189 7.33 -11.36 -19.53
N GLU A 190 8.35 -10.87 -20.24
CA GLU A 190 8.26 -9.87 -21.31
C GLU A 190 7.50 -10.35 -22.57
N HIS A 191 7.24 -11.65 -22.69
CA HIS A 191 6.53 -12.25 -23.84
C HIS A 191 5.05 -12.54 -23.56
N LEU A 192 4.55 -12.23 -22.36
CA LEU A 192 3.19 -12.58 -21.95
C LEU A 192 2.19 -11.46 -22.24
N SER A 193 1.41 -11.58 -23.32
CA SER A 193 0.37 -10.62 -23.72
C SER A 193 -0.76 -10.43 -22.72
N VAL A 194 -1.30 -9.22 -22.61
CA VAL A 194 -2.53 -8.95 -21.84
C VAL A 194 -3.65 -9.87 -22.33
N GLY A 195 -4.36 -10.48 -21.39
CA GLY A 195 -5.41 -11.47 -21.64
C GLY A 195 -4.89 -12.88 -21.89
N MET A 196 -3.57 -13.09 -21.99
CA MET A 196 -3.00 -14.43 -22.14
C MET A 196 -3.31 -15.28 -20.91
N GLU A 197 -3.77 -16.50 -21.15
CA GLU A 197 -3.94 -17.54 -20.14
C GLU A 197 -2.75 -18.48 -20.15
N ILE A 198 -2.28 -18.85 -18.96
CA ILE A 198 -1.13 -19.71 -18.74
C ILE A 198 -1.59 -20.84 -17.83
N LEU A 199 -1.45 -22.07 -18.29
CA LEU A 199 -1.82 -23.26 -17.52
C LEU A 199 -0.57 -23.86 -16.89
N GLY A 200 -0.65 -24.23 -15.62
CA GLY A 200 0.39 -24.99 -14.94
C GLY A 200 0.45 -26.45 -15.42
N PRO A 201 1.61 -27.13 -15.31
CA PRO A 201 2.84 -26.65 -14.68
C PRO A 201 3.61 -25.65 -15.56
N ALA A 202 3.90 -24.47 -15.02
CA ALA A 202 4.58 -23.40 -15.76
C ALA A 202 5.52 -22.60 -14.87
N VAL A 203 6.66 -22.20 -15.44
CA VAL A 203 7.63 -21.29 -14.82
C VAL A 203 7.68 -20.01 -15.64
N ILE A 204 7.24 -18.90 -15.06
CA ILE A 204 7.36 -17.57 -15.66
C ILE A 204 8.60 -16.90 -15.07
N GLU A 205 9.59 -16.64 -15.92
CA GLU A 205 10.84 -16.00 -15.54
C GLU A 205 10.83 -14.52 -15.91
N ASP A 206 11.14 -13.69 -14.94
CA ASP A 206 11.40 -12.27 -15.09
C ASP A 206 12.89 -11.99 -14.86
N GLY A 207 13.36 -10.78 -15.19
CA GLY A 207 14.74 -10.38 -14.91
C GLY A 207 15.08 -10.48 -13.41
N GLU A 208 14.11 -10.12 -12.56
CA GLU A 208 14.31 -9.98 -11.12
C GLU A 208 13.38 -10.88 -10.28
N SER A 209 12.57 -11.73 -10.91
CA SER A 209 11.64 -12.62 -10.19
C SER A 209 11.29 -13.91 -10.93
N THR A 210 10.71 -14.86 -10.21
CA THR A 210 10.16 -16.08 -10.82
C THR A 210 8.79 -16.39 -10.23
N THR A 211 7.85 -16.72 -11.12
CA THR A 211 6.52 -17.23 -10.74
C THR A 211 6.39 -18.66 -11.17
N TYR A 212 5.87 -19.51 -10.29
CA TYR A 212 5.62 -20.91 -10.57
C TYR A 212 4.12 -21.19 -10.43
N LEU A 213 3.57 -21.92 -11.40
CA LEU A 213 2.22 -22.45 -11.38
C LEU A 213 2.31 -23.96 -11.26
N ASP A 214 1.68 -24.52 -10.23
CA ASP A 214 1.53 -25.96 -10.08
C ASP A 214 0.55 -26.55 -11.11
N PRO A 215 0.57 -27.87 -11.35
CA PRO A 215 -0.47 -28.54 -12.13
C PRO A 215 -1.88 -28.20 -11.61
N GLY A 216 -2.76 -27.78 -12.52
CA GLY A 216 -4.14 -27.37 -12.21
C GLY A 216 -4.29 -25.88 -11.87
N GLU A 217 -3.19 -25.18 -11.56
CA GLU A 217 -3.21 -23.73 -11.41
C GLU A 217 -3.20 -23.04 -12.78
N HIS A 218 -3.79 -21.85 -12.84
CA HIS A 218 -3.79 -21.03 -14.05
C HIS A 218 -3.57 -19.56 -13.71
N ALA A 219 -2.91 -18.85 -14.61
CA ALA A 219 -2.73 -17.41 -14.52
C ALA A 219 -3.31 -16.69 -15.73
N THR A 220 -3.89 -15.52 -15.51
CA THR A 220 -4.26 -14.58 -16.58
C THR A 220 -3.44 -13.30 -16.46
N VAL A 221 -2.93 -12.80 -17.57
CA VAL A 221 -2.26 -11.49 -17.62
C VAL A 221 -3.31 -10.38 -17.62
N ALA A 222 -3.40 -9.62 -16.53
CA ALA A 222 -4.31 -8.49 -16.40
C ALA A 222 -3.88 -7.29 -17.28
N SER A 223 -4.77 -6.31 -17.45
CA SER A 223 -4.53 -5.10 -18.26
C SER A 223 -3.35 -4.25 -17.79
N ASN A 224 -3.08 -4.23 -16.48
CA ASN A 224 -1.90 -3.59 -15.89
C ASN A 224 -0.63 -4.46 -15.96
N GLY A 225 -0.72 -5.58 -16.68
CA GLY A 225 0.35 -6.54 -16.84
C GLY A 225 0.52 -7.51 -15.67
N ALA A 226 -0.20 -7.41 -14.54
CA ALA A 226 -0.04 -8.36 -13.42
C ALA A 226 -0.49 -9.78 -13.79
N LEU A 227 0.09 -10.81 -13.14
CA LEU A 227 -0.45 -12.18 -13.23
C LEU A 227 -1.50 -12.36 -12.14
N VAL A 228 -2.70 -12.77 -12.53
CA VAL A 228 -3.75 -13.18 -11.59
C VAL A 228 -3.82 -14.70 -11.60
N ILE A 229 -3.41 -15.31 -10.49
CA ILE A 229 -3.28 -16.76 -10.32
C ILE A 229 -4.48 -17.31 -9.56
N LYS A 230 -5.02 -18.41 -10.06
CA LYS A 230 -6.12 -19.19 -9.50
C LYS A 230 -5.80 -20.69 -9.59
N TRP A 231 -6.59 -21.50 -8.89
CA TRP A 231 -6.41 -22.93 -8.72
C TRP A 231 -7.74 -23.67 -8.73
#